data_AF-A0A4P6K1D6-F1
#
_entry.id   AF-A0A4P6K1D6-F1
#
_cell.length_a   1.000
_cell.length_b   1.000
_cell.length_c   1.000
_cell.angle_alpha   90.00
_cell.angle_beta   90.00
_cell.angle_gamma   90.00
#
_symmetry.space_group_name_H-M   'P 1'
#
loop_
_entity.id
_entity.type
_entity.pdbx_description
1 polymer ?
#
loop_
_entity_poly.entity_id
_entity_poly.type
_entity_poly.pdbx_seq_one_letter_code
_entity_poly.pdbx_strand_id
1 'polypeptide(L)'
;MDEQKQNPFQILKLSTRATYAEIVERRNELDASATTPEEQLKYRQAFEELMTHQQTRLEHELFELPGTRYEDSQWERFVRRFKTNPVRQKQEVEPASCLQVIDQGALIEALLTEAQRIPEGNLQAAIENPPFSLRLEQPLEVRDIIYG
;
A
#
# COMPACT_ATOMS: atom_id res chain seq x y z
N MET A 1 17.73 -11.15 19.64
CA MET A 1 16.48 -11.43 18.89
C MET A 1 15.61 -10.22 19.14
N ASP A 2 15.61 -9.27 18.23
CA ASP A 2 14.77 -8.08 18.35
C ASP A 2 13.35 -8.53 18.02
N GLU A 3 12.51 -8.67 19.05
CA GLU A 3 11.07 -8.73 18.86
C GLU A 3 10.72 -7.52 17.98
N GLN A 4 10.17 -7.78 16.79
CA GLN A 4 9.71 -6.72 15.90
C GLN A 4 8.63 -5.91 16.60
N LYS A 5 9.07 -4.87 17.31
CA LYS A 5 8.21 -3.92 18.00
C LYS A 5 7.28 -3.33 16.95
N GLN A 6 5.99 -3.66 17.03
CA GLN A 6 5.00 -3.21 16.07
C GLN A 6 4.96 -1.68 16.06
N ASN A 7 4.91 -1.10 14.86
CA ASN A 7 4.87 0.35 14.69
C ASN A 7 3.61 0.91 15.40
N PRO A 8 3.76 1.88 16.33
CA PRO A 8 2.64 2.42 17.09
C PRO A 8 1.59 3.13 16.21
N PHE A 9 1.99 3.69 15.06
CA PHE A 9 1.05 4.24 14.07
C PHE A 9 0.20 3.15 13.40
N GLN A 10 0.75 1.96 13.19
CA GLN A 10 0.00 0.81 12.67
C GLN A 10 -1.02 0.32 13.70
N ILE A 11 -0.62 0.25 14.97
CA ILE A 11 -1.48 -0.17 16.08
C ILE A 11 -2.68 0.77 16.22
N LEU A 12 -2.44 2.08 16.16
CA LEU A 12 -3.51 3.09 16.25
C LEU A 12 -4.25 3.33 14.91
N LYS A 13 -3.76 2.73 13.81
CA LYS A 13 -4.26 2.93 12.45
C LYS A 13 -4.26 4.41 12.04
N LEU A 14 -3.17 5.11 12.33
CA LEU A 14 -2.98 6.54 12.06
C LEU A 14 -1.90 6.75 11.01
N SER A 15 -1.96 7.87 10.27
CA SER A 15 -0.81 8.29 9.47
C SER A 15 0.34 8.73 10.39
N THR A 16 1.58 8.59 9.91
CA THR A 16 2.78 9.16 10.59
C THR A 16 2.71 10.68 10.77
N ARG A 17 1.88 11.35 9.94
CA ARG A 17 1.61 12.79 10.03
C ARG A 17 0.47 13.17 10.97
N ALA A 18 -0.16 12.20 11.64
CA ALA A 18 -1.27 12.48 12.56
C ALA A 18 -0.84 13.46 13.65
N THR A 19 -1.69 14.44 13.93
CA THR A 19 -1.53 15.43 15.00
C THR A 19 -1.78 14.79 16.37
N TYR A 20 -1.36 15.48 17.43
CA TYR A 20 -1.63 15.03 18.80
C TYR A 20 -3.13 14.90 19.10
N ALA A 21 -3.95 15.81 18.57
CA ALA A 21 -5.39 15.75 18.74
C ALA A 21 -5.98 14.50 18.08
N GLU A 22 -5.58 14.19 16.86
CA GLU A 22 -6.00 12.98 16.13
C GLU A 22 -5.55 11.69 16.86
N ILE A 23 -4.35 11.69 17.43
CA ILE A 23 -3.85 10.55 18.22
C ILE A 23 -4.73 10.31 19.47
N VAL A 24 -5.08 11.37 20.20
CA VAL A 24 -5.93 11.28 21.39
C VAL A 24 -7.35 10.83 21.04
N GLU A 25 -7.95 11.44 20.01
CA GLU A 25 -9.28 11.08 19.53
C GLU A 25 -9.31 9.60 19.14
N ARG A 26 -8.33 9.17 18.37
CA ARG A 26 -8.26 7.81 17.87
C ARG A 26 -8.06 6.77 18.98
N ARG A 27 -7.23 7.08 19.98
CA ARG A 27 -7.07 6.24 21.16
C ARG A 27 -8.40 6.03 21.88
N ASN A 28 -9.20 7.09 22.03
CA ASN A 28 -10.51 6.98 22.69
C ASN A 28 -11.50 6.15 21.87
N GLU A 29 -11.49 6.28 20.54
CA GLU A 29 -12.32 5.46 19.65
C GLU A 29 -11.97 3.96 19.75
N LEU A 30 -10.66 3.65 19.74
CA LEU A 30 -10.17 2.29 19.79
C LEU A 30 -10.43 1.66 21.16
N ASP A 31 -10.18 2.37 22.26
CA ASP A 31 -10.49 1.92 23.62
C ASP A 31 -11.99 1.62 23.79
N ALA A 32 -12.87 2.42 23.21
CA ALA A 32 -14.32 2.20 23.24
C ALA A 32 -14.77 0.98 22.41
N SER A 33 -13.94 0.51 21.48
CA SER A 33 -14.23 -0.64 20.61
C SER A 33 -13.44 -1.91 20.95
N ALA A 34 -12.50 -1.82 21.88
CA ALA A 34 -11.67 -2.95 22.27
C ALA A 34 -12.52 -4.06 22.90
N THR A 35 -12.35 -5.28 22.42
CA THR A 35 -13.13 -6.44 22.88
C THR A 35 -12.40 -7.16 24.01
N THR A 36 -11.09 -6.99 24.09
CA THR A 36 -10.24 -7.66 25.08
C THR A 36 -9.36 -6.68 25.89
N PRO A 37 -8.97 -7.06 27.12
CA PRO A 37 -8.01 -6.28 27.92
C PRO A 37 -6.63 -6.15 27.24
N GLU A 38 -6.23 -7.17 26.47
CA GLU A 38 -4.95 -7.16 25.75
C GLU A 38 -4.94 -6.11 24.63
N GLU A 39 -6.05 -5.94 23.90
CA GLU A 39 -6.19 -4.88 22.90
C GLU A 39 -6.11 -3.49 23.53
N GLN A 40 -6.80 -3.27 24.66
CA GLN A 40 -6.73 -2.01 25.40
C GLN A 40 -5.30 -1.71 25.87
N LEU A 41 -4.58 -2.72 26.33
CA LEU A 41 -3.18 -2.57 26.74
C LEU A 41 -2.30 -2.17 25.54
N LYS A 42 -2.49 -2.81 24.38
CA LYS A 42 -1.75 -2.48 23.15
C LYS A 42 -2.01 -1.04 22.69
N TYR A 43 -3.27 -0.58 22.70
CA TYR A 43 -3.60 0.79 22.33
C TYR A 43 -3.02 1.80 23.31
N ARG A 44 -3.05 1.51 24.61
CA ARG A 44 -2.43 2.36 25.62
C ARG A 44 -0.92 2.47 25.42
N GLN A 45 -0.23 1.36 25.20
CA GLN A 45 1.22 1.35 24.98
C GLN A 45 1.61 2.13 23.72
N ALA A 46 0.90 1.92 22.61
CA ALA A 46 1.15 2.67 21.37
C ALA A 46 0.87 4.17 21.51
N PHE A 47 -0.18 4.53 22.26
CA PHE A 47 -0.47 5.92 22.58
C PHE A 47 0.64 6.54 23.43
N GLU A 48 1.04 5.89 24.52
CA GLU A 48 2.13 6.37 25.38
C GLU A 48 3.41 6.57 24.56
N GLU A 49 3.78 5.60 23.74
CA GLU A 49 4.97 5.68 22.88
C GLU A 49 4.97 6.93 21.97
N LEU A 50 3.86 7.24 21.31
CA LEU A 50 3.75 8.42 20.45
C LEU A 50 3.68 9.75 21.21
N MET A 51 3.20 9.73 22.46
CA MET A 51 3.02 10.94 23.27
C MET A 51 4.29 11.33 24.03
N THR A 52 5.05 10.37 24.55
CA THR A 52 6.28 10.64 25.33
C THR A 52 7.57 10.55 24.51
N HIS A 53 7.62 9.74 23.44
CA HIS A 53 8.86 9.52 22.69
C HIS A 53 8.82 10.22 21.33
N GLN A 54 9.11 11.52 21.33
CA GLN A 54 9.16 12.32 20.10
C GLN A 54 10.16 11.75 19.08
N GLN A 55 11.26 11.15 19.55
CA GLN A 55 12.26 10.53 18.69
C GLN A 55 11.68 9.35 17.89
N THR A 56 10.91 8.47 18.53
CA THR A 56 10.19 7.38 17.86
C THR A 56 9.27 7.89 16.76
N ARG A 57 8.63 9.04 17.01
CA ARG A 57 7.75 9.69 16.02
C ARG A 57 8.52 10.15 14.79
N LEU A 58 9.70 10.75 14.99
CA LEU A 58 10.59 11.20 13.90
C LEU A 58 11.18 10.02 13.13
N GLU A 59 11.57 8.94 13.81
CA GLU A 59 12.08 7.73 13.18
C GLU A 59 11.05 7.14 12.22
N HIS A 60 9.81 6.95 12.67
CA HIS A 60 8.75 6.45 11.79
C HIS A 60 8.36 7.44 10.69
N GLU A 61 8.46 8.75 10.89
CA GLU A 61 8.25 9.72 9.81
C GLU A 61 9.34 9.64 8.73
N LEU A 62 10.58 9.32 9.11
CA LEU A 62 11.73 9.24 8.21
C LEU A 62 11.80 7.92 7.43
N PHE A 63 11.51 6.80 8.10
CA PHE A 63 11.71 5.46 7.55
C PHE A 63 10.46 4.87 6.89
N GLU A 64 9.26 5.36 7.20
CA GLU A 64 8.04 4.94 6.52
C GLU A 64 7.88 5.66 5.18
N LEU A 65 7.29 4.97 4.20
CA LEU A 65 7.02 5.58 2.90
C LEU A 65 6.14 6.84 3.05
N PRO A 66 6.46 7.94 2.35
CA PRO A 66 5.64 9.14 2.38
C PRO A 66 4.21 8.82 1.93
N GLY A 67 3.22 9.15 2.76
CA GLY A 67 1.81 8.88 2.45
C GLY A 67 1.29 7.52 2.90
N THR A 68 2.07 6.74 3.66
CA THR A 68 1.56 5.54 4.33
C THR A 68 0.37 5.89 5.22
N ARG A 69 -0.77 5.27 4.92
CA ARG A 69 -2.01 5.34 5.70
C ARG A 69 -2.34 3.93 6.15
N TYR A 70 -2.33 3.72 7.46
CA TYR A 70 -2.80 2.46 8.05
C TYR A 70 -4.32 2.47 8.29
N GLU A 71 -4.95 3.60 7.98
CA GLU A 71 -6.39 3.80 8.05
C GLU A 71 -7.04 3.46 6.71
N ASP A 72 -7.96 2.49 6.71
CA ASP A 72 -8.86 2.30 5.58
C ASP A 72 -10.07 3.22 5.76
N SER A 73 -9.95 4.43 5.22
CA SER A 73 -11.01 5.45 5.28
C SER A 73 -12.37 4.98 4.75
N GLN A 74 -12.42 3.98 3.85
CA GLN A 74 -13.69 3.43 3.37
C GLN A 74 -14.29 2.49 4.41
N TRP A 75 -13.46 1.64 5.01
CA TRP A 75 -13.86 0.76 6.10
C TRP A 75 -14.33 1.53 7.34
N GLU A 76 -13.65 2.62 7.71
CA GLU A 76 -14.05 3.42 8.87
C GLU A 76 -15.36 4.17 8.65
N ARG A 77 -15.58 4.69 7.44
CA ARG A 77 -16.87 5.30 7.07
C ARG A 77 -17.99 4.28 7.11
N PHE A 78 -17.73 3.05 6.66
CA PHE A 78 -18.67 1.95 6.76
C PHE A 78 -18.98 1.63 8.24
N VAL A 79 -17.96 1.38 9.07
CA VAL A 79 -18.15 1.07 10.50
C VAL A 79 -18.89 2.19 11.23
N ARG A 80 -18.52 3.47 11.02
CA ARG A 80 -19.22 4.62 11.62
C ARG A 80 -20.69 4.69 11.19
N ARG A 81 -20.98 4.43 9.90
CA ARG A 81 -22.36 4.46 9.36
C ARG A 81 -23.24 3.36 9.95
N PHE A 82 -22.67 2.21 10.27
CA PHE A 82 -23.43 1.04 10.75
C PHE A 82 -23.32 0.77 12.26
N LYS A 83 -22.46 1.49 13.01
CA LYS A 83 -22.33 1.37 14.47
C LYS A 83 -23.52 1.95 15.25
N THR A 84 -24.15 3.03 14.77
CA THR A 84 -25.22 3.74 15.53
C THR A 84 -26.60 3.12 15.39
N ASN A 85 -26.81 2.24 14.41
CA ASN A 85 -28.08 1.56 14.22
C ASN A 85 -27.78 0.19 13.64
N PRO A 86 -27.53 -0.84 14.49
CA PRO A 86 -27.32 -2.19 13.99
C PRO A 86 -28.59 -2.54 13.21
N VAL A 87 -28.44 -2.72 11.90
CA VAL A 87 -29.53 -3.18 11.04
C VAL A 87 -30.04 -4.46 11.72
N ARG A 88 -31.23 -4.39 12.30
CA ARG A 88 -31.92 -5.59 12.78
C ARG A 88 -32.13 -6.43 11.54
N GLN A 89 -31.24 -7.38 11.29
CA GLN A 89 -31.38 -8.40 10.27
C GLN A 89 -32.54 -9.30 10.66
N LYS A 90 -33.76 -8.77 10.56
CA LYS A 90 -34.96 -9.57 10.37
C LYS A 90 -35.02 -9.85 8.88
N GLN A 91 -34.33 -10.89 8.48
CA GLN A 91 -34.77 -11.85 7.46
C GLN A 91 -33.59 -12.76 7.17
N GLU A 92 -33.81 -14.06 7.40
CA GLU A 92 -33.13 -15.12 6.67
C GLU A 92 -33.21 -14.76 5.18
N VAL A 93 -32.14 -14.16 4.67
CA VAL A 93 -31.89 -14.14 3.25
C VAL A 93 -31.11 -15.43 3.02
N GLU A 94 -31.73 -16.37 2.31
CA GLU A 94 -31.02 -17.54 1.80
C GLU A 94 -29.67 -17.10 1.22
N PRO A 95 -28.57 -17.83 1.49
CA PRO A 95 -27.28 -17.45 0.95
C PRO A 95 -27.40 -17.45 -0.57
N ALA A 96 -27.39 -16.26 -1.16
CA ALA A 96 -27.26 -16.11 -2.60
C ALA A 96 -25.97 -16.83 -2.99
N SER A 97 -26.13 -17.98 -3.63
CA SER A 97 -25.06 -18.87 -4.07
C SER A 97 -24.36 -18.29 -5.30
N CYS A 98 -23.85 -17.08 -5.19
CA CYS A 98 -23.14 -16.38 -6.26
C CYS A 98 -21.71 -16.01 -5.87
N LEU A 99 -21.12 -16.69 -4.88
CA LEU A 99 -19.67 -16.78 -4.79
C LEU A 99 -19.21 -17.60 -5.99
N GLN A 100 -18.98 -16.93 -7.12
CA GLN A 100 -18.13 -17.48 -8.16
C GLN A 100 -16.79 -17.75 -7.49
N VAL A 101 -16.50 -19.03 -7.29
CA VAL A 101 -15.19 -19.49 -6.85
C VAL A 101 -14.23 -19.10 -7.96
N ILE A 102 -13.58 -17.95 -7.78
CA ILE A 102 -12.50 -17.53 -8.66
C ILE A 102 -11.37 -18.51 -8.39
N ASP A 103 -11.08 -19.35 -9.38
CA ASP A 103 -9.88 -20.17 -9.37
C ASP A 103 -8.67 -19.23 -9.46
N GLN A 104 -8.05 -19.00 -8.30
CA GLN A 104 -6.90 -18.14 -8.16
C GLN A 104 -5.72 -18.64 -9.01
N GLY A 105 -5.60 -19.97 -9.21
CA GLY A 105 -4.59 -20.56 -10.08
C GLY A 105 -4.81 -20.16 -11.53
N ALA A 106 -6.04 -20.33 -12.04
CA ALA A 106 -6.40 -19.93 -13.40
C ALA A 106 -6.24 -18.42 -13.64
N LEU A 107 -6.53 -17.59 -12.63
CA LEU A 107 -6.32 -16.14 -12.72
C LEU A 107 -4.82 -15.78 -12.83
N ILE A 108 -3.97 -16.41 -12.02
CA ILE A 108 -2.53 -16.18 -12.04
C ILE A 108 -1.94 -16.65 -13.39
N GLU A 109 -2.35 -17.80 -13.90
CA GLU A 109 -1.92 -18.29 -15.21
C GLU A 109 -2.33 -17.33 -16.34
N ALA A 110 -3.56 -16.81 -16.32
CA ALA A 110 -4.02 -15.84 -17.31
C ALA A 110 -3.20 -14.54 -17.27
N LEU A 111 -2.89 -14.03 -16.06
CA LEU A 111 -2.05 -12.83 -15.90
C LEU A 111 -0.61 -13.06 -16.35
N LEU A 112 -0.03 -14.22 -16.05
CA LEU A 112 1.32 -14.58 -16.50
C LEU A 112 1.38 -14.75 -18.02
N THR A 113 0.34 -15.31 -18.63
CA THR A 113 0.23 -15.47 -20.08
C THR A 113 0.20 -14.11 -20.78
N GLU A 114 -0.58 -13.16 -20.23
CA GLU A 114 -0.64 -11.81 -20.77
C GLU A 114 0.67 -11.04 -20.55
N ALA A 115 1.33 -11.21 -19.39
CA ALA A 115 2.62 -10.58 -19.12
C ALA A 115 3.75 -11.09 -20.04
N GLN A 116 3.66 -12.33 -20.52
CA GLN A 116 4.60 -12.91 -21.49
C GLN A 116 4.30 -12.49 -22.93
N ARG A 117 3.18 -11.81 -23.16
CA ARG A 117 2.84 -11.27 -24.47
C ARG A 117 3.74 -10.08 -24.77
N ILE A 118 4.85 -10.35 -25.44
CA ILE A 118 5.68 -9.31 -26.03
C ILE A 118 4.80 -8.61 -27.08
N PRO A 119 4.46 -7.33 -26.92
CA PRO A 119 3.75 -6.62 -27.97
C PRO A 119 4.64 -6.63 -29.21
N GLU A 120 4.09 -7.07 -30.35
CA GLU A 120 4.81 -6.97 -31.61
C GLU A 120 5.12 -5.50 -31.87
N GLY A 121 6.38 -5.12 -31.63
CA GLY A 121 6.84 -3.76 -31.85
C GLY A 121 6.72 -3.45 -33.34
N ASN A 122 6.07 -2.34 -33.69
CA ASN A 122 6.05 -1.86 -35.06
C ASN A 122 7.45 -1.33 -35.43
N LEU A 123 8.31 -2.23 -35.91
CA LEU A 123 9.68 -1.93 -36.31
C LEU A 123 9.73 -0.82 -37.37
N GLN A 124 8.74 -0.78 -38.27
CA GLN A 124 8.65 0.25 -39.31
C GLN A 124 8.49 1.65 -38.70
N ALA A 125 7.60 1.79 -37.72
CA ALA A 125 7.39 3.06 -37.01
C ALA A 125 8.64 3.47 -36.20
N ALA A 126 9.38 2.51 -35.65
CA ALA A 126 10.62 2.77 -34.91
C ALA A 126 11.79 3.20 -35.82
N ILE A 127 11.83 2.72 -37.07
CA ILE A 127 12.82 3.13 -38.07
C ILE A 127 12.50 4.54 -38.59
N GLU A 128 11.22 4.84 -38.82
CA GLU A 128 10.77 6.13 -39.34
C GLU A 128 10.86 7.26 -38.30
N ASN A 129 10.69 6.95 -37.01
CA ASN A 129 10.78 7.91 -35.91
C ASN A 129 11.68 7.38 -34.78
N PRO A 130 13.00 7.30 -35.00
CA PRO A 130 13.90 6.79 -33.98
C PRO A 130 13.93 7.77 -32.80
N PRO A 131 13.87 7.30 -31.54
CA PRO A 131 13.87 8.16 -30.35
C PRO A 131 15.21 8.88 -30.13
N PHE A 132 16.20 8.61 -30.97
CA PHE A 132 17.50 9.26 -31.03
C PHE A 132 17.93 9.40 -32.49
N SER A 133 18.70 10.44 -32.80
CA SER A 133 19.26 10.61 -34.13
C SER A 133 20.33 9.55 -34.38
N LEU A 134 20.08 8.63 -35.30
CA LEU A 134 21.09 7.71 -35.82
C LEU A 134 22.10 8.52 -36.63
N ARG A 135 23.18 8.98 -36.00
CA ARG A 135 24.37 9.44 -36.73
C ARG A 135 25.09 8.20 -37.24
N LEU A 136 24.75 7.79 -38.46
CA LEU A 136 25.61 6.89 -39.22
C LEU A 136 26.84 7.71 -39.57
N GLU A 137 27.88 7.61 -38.74
CA GLU A 137 29.20 8.09 -39.13
C GLU A 137 29.56 7.39 -40.45
N GLN A 138 29.92 8.19 -41.45
CA GLN A 138 30.33 7.68 -42.75
C GLN A 138 31.43 6.63 -42.53
N PRO A 139 31.48 5.55 -43.34
CA PRO A 139 32.48 4.52 -43.16
C PRO A 139 33.86 5.18 -43.17
N LEU A 140 34.60 5.01 -42.06
CA LEU A 140 35.97 5.49 -41.94
C LEU A 140 36.75 5.05 -43.18
N GLU A 141 37.22 6.01 -43.96
CA GLU A 141 38.15 5.69 -45.04
C GLU A 141 39.40 5.07 -44.40
N VAL A 142 39.85 3.94 -44.96
CA VAL A 142 40.95 3.07 -44.47
C VAL A 142 42.32 3.78 -44.41
N ARG A 143 42.36 5.11 -44.57
CA ARG A 143 43.57 5.92 -44.60
C ARG A 143 43.95 6.54 -43.25
N ASP A 144 43.07 6.52 -42.26
CA ASP A 144 43.34 7.07 -40.93
C ASP A 144 43.89 6.02 -39.93
N ILE A 145 44.74 5.10 -40.42
CA ILE A 145 45.61 4.30 -39.56
C ILE A 145 47.02 4.87 -39.68
N ILE A 146 47.32 5.90 -38.88
CA ILE A 146 48.70 6.29 -38.62
C ILE A 146 49.23 5.34 -37.54
N TYR A 147 50.01 4.35 -37.95
CA TYR A 147 50.98 3.69 -37.07
C TYR A 147 52.12 4.67 -36.78
N GLY A 148 52.45 4.90 -35.50
CA GLY A 148 53.64 5.62 -35.07
C GLY A 148 53.43 6.48 -33.83
#